data_AF-A0A524LIY7-F1
#
_entry.id   AF-A0A524LIY7-F1
#
_cell.length_a   1.000
_cell.length_b   1.000
_cell.length_c   1.000
_cell.angle_alpha   90.00
_cell.angle_beta   90.00
_cell.angle_gamma   90.00
#
_symmetry.space_group_name_H-M   'P 1'
#
loop_
_entity.id
_entity.type
_entity.pdbx_description
1 polymer ?
#
loop_
_entity_poly.entity_id
_entity_poly.type
_entity_poly.pdbx_seq_one_letter_code
_entity_poly.pdbx_strand_id
1 'polypeptide(L)'
;MSDERARKWVEESQKDTVRQSAGSQHIQAAQQAERAGDYAKMESELEAAGQAFLQSAVEYRASKSFKKAALNMCDAGDVFSELSDASKSVEAYRRGADDLLSASSEHLMWGDDAETGKGTAIAMTACMIYIMIGKEADAFYKARGFVAENSSKIRLPATIRLSQIPQMLESAIQTLNLDAFAEAENAAVTELKSALASSASTEFAKYVDRGLDMVRDILRGKLKVPKISSHLTIPIDLTFTEAFSVKLSIKNSGEGDATNLKLEWFIDEGLNITSGERTKTIPTVPAGETIDVPIMIRSAEALGGTREFSILVRATYEDKLKTEYSLQAGPAVLTLKDYKESEKLLHDCSVTEGRYGFLKASIEESEFEAEPLLRIVDGLVASLKKARTDVENGNLDSAKARLQIVNDMVDQIDALIGDDALIEKVTEAKLAEKKAYALSKIIPAFDEAISSATKQETKLRTELPLALSEWDASAEKKKRIYAAAKIIKDLSGQVKVRLATPELQVLEASISDIQLEAEKIVNDSHLVVGTRPESPEKIEMALVVARSIQNEIRQLLAKKKSELT
;
A
#
# COMPACT_ATOMS: atom_id res chain seq x y z
N MET A 1 54.37 -43.57 -63.37
CA MET A 1 54.60 -42.61 -62.25
C MET A 1 55.86 -43.05 -61.53
N SER A 2 56.79 -42.15 -61.19
CA SER A 2 58.02 -42.54 -60.47
C SER A 2 57.70 -42.98 -59.04
N ASP A 3 58.40 -43.99 -58.52
CA ASP A 3 58.20 -44.55 -57.17
C ASP A 3 58.27 -43.50 -56.05
N GLU A 4 58.99 -42.40 -56.29
CA GLU A 4 59.05 -41.24 -55.40
C GLU A 4 57.73 -40.48 -55.29
N ARG A 5 56.99 -40.30 -56.39
CA ARG A 5 55.65 -39.68 -56.35
C ARG A 5 54.64 -40.59 -55.67
N ALA A 6 54.74 -41.91 -55.85
CA ALA A 6 53.88 -42.87 -55.18
C ALA A 6 54.13 -42.88 -53.66
N ARG A 7 55.39 -42.84 -53.20
CA ARG A 7 55.72 -42.70 -51.77
C ARG A 7 55.24 -41.38 -51.17
N LYS A 8 55.43 -40.26 -51.87
CA LYS A 8 54.97 -38.95 -51.41
C LYS A 8 53.44 -38.90 -51.29
N TRP A 9 52.72 -39.52 -52.22
CA TRP A 9 51.26 -39.60 -52.19
C TRP A 9 50.73 -40.52 -51.08
N VAL A 10 51.42 -41.64 -50.80
CA VAL A 10 51.10 -42.51 -49.66
C VAL A 10 51.40 -41.81 -48.33
N GLU A 11 52.50 -41.07 -48.22
CA GLU A 11 52.85 -40.32 -47.01
C GLU A 11 51.91 -39.13 -46.76
N GLU A 12 51.50 -38.43 -47.81
CA GLU A 12 50.52 -37.35 -47.76
C GLU A 12 49.11 -37.87 -47.45
N SER A 13 48.72 -39.03 -48.02
CA SER A 13 47.47 -39.72 -47.67
C SER A 13 47.47 -40.25 -46.23
N GLN A 14 48.60 -40.75 -45.72
CA GLN A 14 48.72 -41.20 -44.33
C GLN A 14 48.67 -40.02 -43.35
N LYS A 15 49.36 -38.91 -43.67
CA LYS A 15 49.27 -37.65 -42.92
C LYS A 15 47.83 -37.10 -42.94
N ASP A 16 47.13 -37.18 -44.06
CA ASP A 16 45.72 -36.78 -44.18
C ASP A 16 44.79 -37.61 -43.28
N THR A 17 44.95 -38.93 -43.26
CA THR A 17 44.17 -39.79 -42.34
C THR A 17 44.49 -39.53 -40.88
N VAL A 18 45.76 -39.28 -40.52
CA VAL A 18 46.17 -39.04 -39.12
C VAL A 18 45.64 -37.68 -38.63
N ARG A 19 45.57 -36.65 -39.48
CA ARG A 19 45.18 -35.29 -39.10
C ARG A 19 43.68 -35.11 -38.88
N GLN A 20 42.85 -35.58 -39.80
CA GLN A 20 41.40 -35.65 -39.55
C GLN A 20 41.06 -36.58 -38.38
N SER A 21 41.92 -37.58 -38.12
CA SER A 21 41.74 -38.47 -36.96
C SER A 21 42.06 -37.79 -35.63
N ALA A 22 42.94 -36.79 -35.54
CA ALA A 22 43.33 -36.20 -34.26
C ALA A 22 42.17 -35.46 -33.58
N GLY A 23 41.48 -34.57 -34.30
CA GLY A 23 40.28 -33.89 -33.77
C GLY A 23 39.15 -34.89 -33.46
N SER A 24 38.94 -35.88 -34.34
CA SER A 24 37.94 -36.93 -34.14
C SER A 24 38.26 -37.86 -32.96
N GLN A 25 39.54 -38.11 -32.68
CA GLN A 25 40.02 -38.89 -31.54
C GLN A 25 39.74 -38.16 -30.23
N HIS A 26 39.97 -36.84 -30.18
CA HIS A 26 39.63 -36.02 -29.02
C HIS A 26 38.12 -35.94 -28.79
N ILE A 27 37.29 -35.86 -29.83
CA ILE A 27 35.83 -35.99 -29.70
C ILE A 27 35.44 -37.36 -29.13
N GLN A 28 36.03 -38.46 -29.62
CA GLN A 28 35.75 -39.81 -29.10
C GLN A 28 36.19 -39.96 -27.63
N ALA A 29 37.34 -39.38 -27.27
CA ALA A 29 37.83 -39.34 -25.89
C ALA A 29 36.91 -38.51 -24.98
N ALA A 30 36.40 -37.38 -25.47
CA ALA A 30 35.42 -36.55 -24.77
C ALA A 30 34.10 -37.31 -24.55
N GLN A 31 33.57 -38.01 -25.55
CA GLN A 31 32.36 -38.84 -25.42
C GLN A 31 32.55 -40.01 -24.45
N GLN A 32 33.76 -40.57 -24.35
CA GLN A 32 34.08 -41.59 -23.35
C GLN A 32 34.16 -40.99 -21.94
N ALA A 33 34.70 -39.79 -21.78
CA ALA A 33 34.72 -39.06 -20.52
C ALA A 33 33.32 -38.65 -20.05
N GLU A 34 32.45 -38.22 -20.98
CA GLU A 34 31.04 -37.93 -20.71
C GLU A 34 30.29 -39.17 -20.21
N ARG A 35 30.47 -40.32 -20.87
CA ARG A 35 29.88 -41.60 -20.43
C ARG A 35 30.40 -42.07 -19.07
N ALA A 36 31.61 -41.66 -18.70
CA ALA A 36 32.20 -41.92 -17.39
C ALA A 36 31.81 -40.89 -16.31
N GLY A 37 31.06 -39.84 -16.68
CA GLY A 37 30.65 -38.75 -15.77
C GLY A 37 31.76 -37.75 -15.41
N ASP A 38 32.89 -37.77 -16.14
CA ASP A 38 34.04 -36.88 -15.91
C ASP A 38 33.94 -35.64 -16.82
N TYR A 39 33.13 -34.67 -16.39
CA TYR A 39 32.86 -33.45 -17.14
C TYR A 39 34.09 -32.54 -17.30
N ALA A 40 35.02 -32.53 -16.34
CA ALA A 40 36.23 -31.71 -16.41
C ALA A 40 37.18 -32.23 -17.50
N LYS A 41 37.31 -33.55 -17.61
CA LYS A 41 38.08 -34.18 -18.67
C LYS A 41 37.40 -34.07 -20.03
N MET A 42 36.07 -34.19 -20.08
CA MET A 42 35.29 -33.96 -21.30
C MET A 42 35.52 -32.55 -21.86
N GLU A 43 35.43 -31.51 -21.02
CA GLU A 43 35.63 -30.12 -21.44
C GLU A 43 37.06 -29.87 -21.97
N SER A 44 38.08 -30.41 -21.29
CA SER A 44 39.48 -30.32 -21.71
C SER A 44 39.75 -31.04 -23.04
N GLU A 45 39.14 -32.20 -23.27
CA GLU A 45 39.30 -32.96 -24.52
C GLU A 45 38.54 -32.30 -25.67
N LEU A 46 37.38 -31.68 -25.41
CA LEU A 46 36.67 -30.88 -26.41
C LEU A 46 37.47 -29.61 -26.78
N GLU A 47 38.10 -28.93 -25.83
CA GLU A 47 38.95 -27.78 -26.15
C GLU A 47 40.15 -28.19 -27.01
N ALA A 48 40.79 -29.32 -26.69
CA ALA A 48 41.85 -29.92 -27.50
C ALA A 48 41.37 -30.31 -28.91
N ALA A 49 40.16 -30.86 -29.03
CA ALA A 49 39.55 -31.17 -30.32
C ALA A 49 39.37 -29.91 -31.18
N GLY A 50 38.79 -28.84 -30.60
CA GLY A 50 38.57 -27.57 -31.28
C GLY A 50 39.88 -26.95 -31.79
N GLN A 51 40.94 -26.98 -30.98
CA GLN A 51 42.26 -26.49 -31.38
C GLN A 51 42.91 -27.36 -32.48
N ALA A 52 42.78 -28.69 -32.40
CA ALA A 52 43.29 -29.62 -33.40
C ALA A 52 42.60 -29.43 -34.77
N PHE A 53 41.30 -29.18 -34.78
CA PHE A 53 40.56 -28.85 -35.99
C PHE A 53 40.97 -27.49 -36.59
N LEU A 54 41.14 -26.46 -35.76
CA LEU A 54 41.65 -25.15 -36.21
C LEU A 54 43.03 -25.26 -36.86
N GLN A 55 43.95 -26.01 -36.25
CA GLN A 55 45.29 -26.22 -36.77
C GLN A 55 45.25 -27.00 -38.10
N SER A 56 44.47 -28.09 -38.15
CA SER A 56 44.28 -28.87 -39.37
C SER A 56 43.70 -28.03 -40.50
N ALA A 57 42.74 -27.14 -40.20
CA ALA A 57 42.19 -26.23 -41.19
C ALA A 57 43.21 -25.24 -41.75
N VAL A 58 44.11 -24.69 -40.92
CA VAL A 58 45.19 -23.80 -41.38
C VAL A 58 46.16 -24.56 -42.31
N GLU A 59 46.52 -25.78 -41.96
CA GLU A 59 47.39 -26.63 -42.80
C GLU A 59 46.72 -26.98 -44.13
N TYR A 60 45.43 -27.35 -44.12
CA TYR A 60 44.67 -27.61 -45.34
C TYR A 60 44.54 -26.37 -46.22
N ARG A 61 44.33 -25.19 -45.62
CA ARG A 61 44.32 -23.93 -46.35
C ARG A 61 45.68 -23.62 -46.99
N ALA A 62 46.78 -23.88 -46.28
CA ALA A 62 48.14 -23.73 -46.84
C ALA A 62 48.40 -24.67 -48.02
N SER A 63 47.80 -25.87 -48.00
CA SER A 63 47.83 -26.83 -49.12
C SER A 63 46.83 -26.52 -50.26
N LYS A 64 46.07 -25.41 -50.17
CA LYS A 64 44.97 -25.04 -51.08
C LYS A 64 43.81 -26.05 -51.11
N SER A 65 43.69 -26.91 -50.10
CA SER A 65 42.53 -27.81 -49.95
C SER A 65 41.41 -27.10 -49.21
N PHE A 66 40.80 -26.09 -49.83
CA PHE A 66 39.84 -25.20 -49.17
C PHE A 66 38.57 -25.93 -48.70
N LYS A 67 38.10 -26.95 -49.42
CA LYS A 67 36.96 -27.77 -48.99
C LYS A 67 37.25 -28.54 -47.69
N LYS A 68 38.44 -29.13 -47.55
CA LYS A 68 38.85 -29.81 -46.31
C LYS A 68 39.12 -28.81 -45.18
N ALA A 69 39.68 -27.64 -45.50
CA ALA A 69 39.86 -26.56 -44.53
C ALA A 69 38.51 -26.08 -43.97
N ALA A 70 37.52 -25.89 -44.84
CA ALA A 70 36.17 -25.54 -44.46
C ALA A 70 35.50 -26.56 -43.54
N LEU A 71 35.63 -27.85 -43.86
CA LEU A 71 35.06 -28.92 -43.02
C LEU A 71 35.64 -28.87 -41.60
N ASN A 72 36.96 -28.83 -41.48
CA ASN A 72 37.61 -28.75 -40.17
C ASN A 72 37.25 -27.44 -39.43
N MET A 73 37.08 -26.32 -40.12
CA MET A 73 36.58 -25.07 -39.50
C MET A 73 35.14 -25.20 -38.99
N CYS A 74 34.27 -25.90 -39.73
CA CYS A 74 32.88 -26.11 -39.30
C CYS A 74 32.79 -27.12 -38.16
N ASP A 75 33.62 -28.16 -38.15
CA ASP A 75 33.73 -29.11 -37.04
C ASP A 75 34.31 -28.44 -35.78
N ALA A 76 35.31 -27.56 -35.93
CA ALA A 76 35.78 -26.70 -34.84
C ALA A 76 34.64 -25.80 -34.31
N GLY A 77 33.84 -25.23 -35.21
CA GLY A 77 32.64 -24.45 -34.86
C GLY A 77 31.61 -25.23 -34.06
N ASP A 78 31.36 -26.49 -34.43
CA ASP A 78 30.46 -27.40 -33.70
C ASP A 78 30.99 -27.67 -32.28
N VAL A 79 32.29 -27.96 -32.13
CA VAL A 79 32.92 -28.19 -30.82
C VAL A 79 32.88 -26.94 -29.94
N PHE A 80 33.18 -25.75 -30.49
CA PHE A 80 33.08 -24.51 -29.71
C PHE A 80 31.62 -24.17 -29.34
N SER A 81 30.66 -24.56 -30.17
CA SER A 81 29.24 -24.42 -29.83
C SER A 81 28.85 -25.34 -28.67
N GLU A 82 29.37 -26.58 -28.63
CA GLU A 82 29.16 -27.50 -27.50
C GLU A 82 29.80 -26.97 -26.20
N LEU A 83 30.95 -26.30 -26.30
CA LEU A 83 31.61 -25.60 -25.19
C LEU A 83 30.97 -24.26 -24.81
N SER A 84 29.87 -23.86 -25.45
CA SER A 84 29.21 -22.56 -25.25
C SER A 84 30.10 -21.32 -25.51
N ASP A 85 31.21 -21.46 -26.25
CA ASP A 85 32.06 -20.34 -26.69
C ASP A 85 31.55 -19.79 -28.04
N ALA A 86 30.47 -19.02 -27.96
CA ALA A 86 29.77 -18.47 -29.12
C ALA A 86 30.69 -17.60 -30.02
N SER A 87 31.66 -16.88 -29.44
CA SER A 87 32.57 -16.01 -30.19
C SER A 87 33.49 -16.83 -31.10
N LYS A 88 34.13 -17.86 -30.54
CA LYS A 88 35.01 -18.75 -31.32
C LYS A 88 34.23 -19.60 -32.31
N SER A 89 33.04 -20.07 -31.94
CA SER A 89 32.15 -20.84 -32.82
C SER A 89 31.74 -20.03 -34.06
N VAL A 90 31.24 -18.80 -33.87
CA VAL A 90 30.86 -17.90 -34.97
C VAL A 90 32.05 -17.55 -35.87
N GLU A 91 33.23 -17.29 -35.30
CA GLU A 91 34.43 -17.00 -36.09
C GLU A 91 34.92 -18.24 -36.88
N ALA A 92 34.84 -19.43 -36.29
CA ALA A 92 35.21 -20.68 -36.96
C ALA A 92 34.27 -20.97 -38.14
N TYR A 93 32.95 -20.89 -37.94
CA TYR A 93 31.96 -21.04 -39.03
C TYR A 93 32.11 -19.96 -40.11
N ARG A 94 32.38 -18.71 -39.73
CA ARG A 94 32.64 -17.62 -40.69
C ARG A 94 33.83 -17.96 -41.59
N ARG A 95 34.94 -18.39 -41.01
CA ARG A 95 36.13 -18.80 -41.76
C ARG A 95 35.86 -20.04 -42.61
N GLY A 96 35.09 -20.99 -42.09
CA GLY A 96 34.63 -22.15 -42.86
C GLY A 96 33.81 -21.76 -44.09
N ALA A 97 32.90 -20.80 -43.95
CA ALA A 97 32.13 -20.26 -45.07
C ALA A 97 33.01 -19.52 -46.10
N ASP A 98 33.99 -18.72 -45.65
CA ASP A 98 34.95 -18.07 -46.55
C ASP A 98 35.82 -19.09 -47.31
N ASP A 99 36.24 -20.17 -46.65
CA ASP A 99 36.95 -21.28 -47.28
C ASP A 99 36.06 -22.04 -48.28
N LEU A 100 34.76 -22.24 -48.00
CA LEU A 100 33.82 -22.82 -48.97
C LEU A 100 33.62 -21.94 -50.19
N LEU A 101 33.50 -20.62 -50.03
CA LEU A 101 33.46 -19.69 -51.16
C LEU A 101 34.73 -19.80 -51.99
N SER A 102 35.89 -19.91 -51.35
CA SER A 102 37.15 -20.13 -52.06
C SER A 102 37.16 -21.48 -52.81
N ALA A 103 36.71 -22.57 -52.17
CA ALA A 103 36.56 -23.88 -52.81
C ALA A 103 35.58 -23.87 -53.99
N SER A 104 34.51 -23.08 -53.91
CA SER A 104 33.53 -22.96 -54.98
C SER A 104 34.15 -22.38 -56.25
N SER A 105 35.07 -21.43 -56.12
CA SER A 105 35.71 -20.79 -57.26
C SER A 105 36.63 -21.73 -58.03
N GLU A 106 37.23 -22.73 -57.35
CA GLU A 106 38.03 -23.79 -58.00
C GLU A 106 37.18 -24.65 -58.93
N HIS A 107 35.98 -25.06 -58.51
CA HIS A 107 35.05 -25.82 -59.36
C HIS A 107 34.57 -25.01 -60.57
N LEU A 108 34.40 -23.69 -60.41
CA LEU A 108 34.00 -22.79 -61.50
C LEU A 108 35.11 -22.53 -62.53
N MET A 109 36.37 -22.90 -62.26
CA MET A 109 37.46 -22.74 -63.22
C MET A 109 37.42 -23.79 -64.34
N TRP A 110 36.83 -24.96 -64.09
CA TRP A 110 36.78 -26.07 -65.05
C TRP A 110 35.79 -25.83 -66.19
N GLY A 111 34.82 -24.94 -66.01
CA GLY A 111 33.91 -24.47 -67.06
C GLY A 111 32.85 -25.48 -67.51
N ASP A 112 32.92 -26.72 -67.04
CA ASP A 112 31.90 -27.74 -67.29
C ASP A 112 30.62 -27.44 -66.50
N ASP A 113 29.48 -27.74 -67.12
CA ASP A 113 28.15 -27.50 -66.55
C ASP A 113 27.94 -28.26 -65.22
N ALA A 114 28.44 -29.49 -65.14
CA ALA A 114 28.38 -30.31 -63.92
C ALA A 114 29.24 -29.73 -62.79
N GLU A 115 30.44 -29.22 -63.11
CA GLU A 115 31.32 -28.58 -62.13
C GLU A 115 30.80 -27.21 -61.70
N THR A 116 30.14 -26.48 -62.60
CA THR A 116 29.46 -25.23 -62.30
C THR A 116 28.30 -25.44 -61.32
N GLY A 117 27.54 -26.53 -61.47
CA GLY A 117 26.53 -26.95 -60.49
C GLY A 117 27.11 -27.22 -59.10
N LYS A 118 28.23 -27.96 -59.03
CA LYS A 118 28.92 -28.25 -57.77
C LYS A 118 29.48 -27.00 -57.09
N GLY A 119 30.15 -26.13 -57.86
CA GLY A 119 30.65 -24.85 -57.36
C GLY A 119 29.53 -23.97 -56.82
N THR A 120 28.42 -23.87 -57.54
CA THR A 120 27.23 -23.11 -57.10
C THR A 120 26.66 -23.68 -55.80
N ALA A 121 26.52 -25.01 -55.68
CA ALA A 121 26.03 -25.63 -54.45
C ALA A 121 26.93 -25.36 -53.23
N ILE A 122 28.25 -25.41 -53.41
CA ILE A 122 29.22 -25.11 -52.35
C ILE A 122 29.12 -23.63 -51.93
N ALA A 123 29.00 -22.71 -52.90
CA ALA A 123 28.86 -21.28 -52.61
C ALA A 123 27.55 -20.95 -51.89
N MET A 124 26.43 -21.55 -52.29
CA MET A 124 25.14 -21.35 -51.62
C MET A 124 25.15 -21.94 -50.22
N THR A 125 25.85 -23.06 -50.00
CA THR A 125 26.04 -23.65 -48.67
C THR A 125 26.85 -22.75 -47.75
N ALA A 126 27.88 -22.08 -48.28
CA ALA A 126 28.59 -21.04 -47.53
C ALA A 126 27.64 -19.90 -47.09
N CYS A 127 26.73 -19.48 -47.96
CA CYS A 127 25.71 -18.48 -47.62
C CYS A 127 24.75 -18.99 -46.54
N MET A 128 24.35 -20.27 -46.58
CA MET A 128 23.53 -20.88 -45.52
C MET A 128 24.26 -20.90 -44.16
N ILE A 129 25.58 -21.12 -44.14
CA ILE A 129 26.40 -21.02 -42.92
C ILE A 129 26.44 -19.58 -42.39
N TYR A 130 26.53 -18.57 -43.27
CA TYR A 130 26.41 -17.16 -42.85
C TYR A 130 25.05 -16.84 -42.24
N ILE A 131 23.97 -17.38 -42.81
CA ILE A 131 22.61 -17.24 -42.25
C ILE A 131 22.55 -17.91 -40.88
N MET A 132 23.07 -19.13 -40.74
CA MET A 132 23.09 -19.89 -39.48
C MET A 132 23.75 -19.10 -38.33
N ILE A 133 24.81 -18.34 -38.60
CA ILE A 133 25.51 -17.55 -37.57
C ILE A 133 24.90 -16.15 -37.33
N GLY A 134 23.71 -15.87 -37.88
CA GLY A 134 23.03 -14.57 -37.71
C GLY A 134 23.71 -13.43 -38.48
N LYS A 135 24.39 -13.75 -39.60
CA LYS A 135 24.94 -12.77 -40.55
C LYS A 135 24.21 -12.84 -41.88
N GLU A 136 22.88 -12.82 -41.84
CA GLU A 136 22.02 -12.97 -43.01
C GLU A 136 22.23 -11.87 -44.06
N ALA A 137 22.52 -10.63 -43.65
CA ALA A 137 22.80 -9.54 -44.58
C ALA A 137 24.07 -9.81 -45.41
N ASP A 138 25.13 -10.31 -44.76
CA ASP A 138 26.37 -10.70 -45.43
C ASP A 138 26.14 -11.92 -46.34
N ALA A 139 25.32 -12.88 -45.91
CA ALA A 139 24.95 -14.05 -46.70
C ALA A 139 24.26 -13.65 -48.02
N PHE A 140 23.23 -12.80 -47.95
CA PHE A 140 22.48 -12.36 -49.13
C PHE A 140 23.33 -11.48 -50.05
N TYR A 141 24.19 -10.62 -49.47
CA TYR A 141 25.14 -9.84 -50.24
C TYR A 141 26.14 -10.72 -50.99
N LYS A 142 26.77 -11.69 -50.32
CA LYS A 142 27.72 -12.63 -50.91
C LYS A 142 27.07 -13.53 -51.95
N ALA A 143 25.84 -13.98 -51.74
CA ALA A 143 25.08 -14.75 -52.73
C ALA A 143 24.83 -13.94 -54.01
N ARG A 144 24.38 -12.68 -53.89
CA ARG A 144 24.20 -11.79 -55.05
C ARG A 144 25.51 -11.49 -55.77
N GLY A 145 26.58 -11.22 -55.02
CA GLY A 145 27.92 -11.00 -55.57
C GLY A 145 28.40 -12.20 -56.37
N PHE A 146 28.29 -13.39 -55.80
CA PHE A 146 28.66 -14.66 -56.46
C PHE A 146 27.90 -14.88 -57.78
N VAL A 147 26.57 -14.66 -57.78
CA VAL A 147 25.74 -14.80 -58.98
C VAL A 147 26.11 -13.76 -60.04
N ALA A 148 26.36 -12.52 -59.64
CA ALA A 148 26.76 -11.45 -60.57
C ALA A 148 28.10 -11.75 -61.25
N GLU A 149 29.11 -12.13 -60.44
CA GLU A 149 30.47 -12.46 -60.91
C GLU A 149 30.50 -13.69 -61.83
N ASN A 150 29.62 -14.66 -61.60
CA ASN A 150 29.59 -15.94 -62.32
C ASN A 150 28.40 -16.10 -63.27
N SER A 151 27.66 -15.02 -63.55
CA SER A 151 26.46 -15.00 -64.41
C SER A 151 26.68 -15.61 -65.80
N SER A 152 27.88 -15.42 -66.37
CA SER A 152 28.25 -15.99 -67.67
C SER A 152 28.46 -17.51 -67.67
N LYS A 153 28.62 -18.13 -66.49
CA LYS A 153 28.82 -19.57 -66.30
C LYS A 153 27.55 -20.26 -65.79
N ILE A 154 26.74 -19.57 -65.00
CA ILE A 154 25.46 -20.08 -64.47
C ILE A 154 24.37 -19.98 -65.56
N ARG A 155 24.33 -20.96 -66.47
CA ARG A 155 23.40 -20.95 -67.63
C ARG A 155 22.25 -21.94 -67.51
N LEU A 156 22.47 -23.05 -66.81
CA LEU A 156 21.48 -24.12 -66.70
C LEU A 156 20.35 -23.73 -65.73
N PRO A 157 19.08 -23.99 -66.05
CA PRO A 157 17.94 -23.67 -65.19
C PRO A 157 18.06 -24.23 -63.76
N ALA A 158 18.57 -25.46 -63.61
CA ALA A 158 18.79 -26.07 -62.30
C ALA A 158 19.86 -25.32 -61.48
N THR A 159 20.95 -24.89 -62.12
CA THR A 159 22.01 -24.12 -61.45
C THR A 159 21.56 -22.70 -61.13
N ILE A 160 20.74 -22.10 -61.99
CA ILE A 160 20.10 -20.79 -61.74
C ILE A 160 19.21 -20.89 -60.49
N ARG A 161 18.36 -21.92 -60.41
CA ARG A 161 17.46 -22.10 -59.27
C ARG A 161 18.22 -22.33 -57.97
N LEU A 162 19.29 -23.15 -57.99
CA LEU A 162 20.21 -23.30 -56.86
C LEU A 162 20.75 -21.94 -56.38
N SER A 163 21.20 -21.11 -57.32
CA SER A 163 21.81 -19.81 -57.02
C SER A 163 20.83 -18.75 -56.48
N GLN A 164 19.52 -19.00 -56.63
CA GLN A 164 18.44 -18.11 -56.19
C GLN A 164 17.91 -18.41 -54.79
N ILE A 165 18.29 -19.55 -54.18
CA ILE A 165 17.79 -19.97 -52.87
C ILE A 165 17.97 -18.89 -51.79
N PRO A 166 19.16 -18.26 -51.63
CA PRO A 166 19.31 -17.19 -50.65
C PRO A 166 18.42 -15.98 -50.92
N GLN A 167 18.18 -15.62 -52.18
CA GLN A 167 17.32 -14.49 -52.56
C GLN A 167 15.84 -14.81 -52.33
N MET A 168 15.43 -16.07 -52.53
CA MET A 168 14.08 -16.52 -52.17
C MET A 168 13.87 -16.44 -50.65
N LEU A 169 14.87 -16.84 -49.85
CA LEU A 169 14.83 -16.70 -48.39
C LEU A 169 14.80 -15.22 -47.95
N GLU A 170 15.61 -14.35 -48.58
CA GLU A 170 15.60 -12.91 -48.32
C GLU A 170 14.23 -12.29 -48.62
N SER A 171 13.64 -12.63 -49.77
CA SER A 171 12.31 -12.16 -50.16
C SER A 171 11.25 -12.62 -49.16
N ALA A 172 11.30 -13.89 -48.72
CA ALA A 172 10.38 -14.42 -47.72
C ALA A 172 10.50 -13.67 -46.37
N ILE A 173 11.72 -13.37 -45.92
CA ILE A 173 11.98 -12.59 -44.70
C ILE A 173 11.45 -11.15 -44.83
N GLN A 174 11.68 -10.49 -45.97
CA GLN A 174 11.27 -9.09 -46.18
C GLN A 174 9.75 -8.96 -46.33
N THR A 175 9.11 -9.90 -47.01
CA THR A 175 7.66 -9.89 -47.26
C THR A 175 6.85 -10.58 -46.15
N LEU A 176 7.53 -11.23 -45.19
CA LEU A 176 6.92 -12.05 -44.13
C LEU A 176 5.96 -13.10 -44.69
N ASN A 177 6.30 -13.69 -45.84
CA ASN A 177 5.46 -14.65 -46.54
C ASN A 177 5.96 -16.08 -46.31
N LEU A 178 5.17 -16.87 -45.56
CA LEU A 178 5.49 -18.26 -45.26
C LEU A 178 5.37 -19.19 -46.48
N ASP A 179 4.52 -18.88 -47.46
CA ASP A 179 4.42 -19.67 -48.69
C ASP A 179 5.70 -19.51 -49.53
N ALA A 180 6.21 -18.28 -49.61
CA ALA A 180 7.49 -17.98 -50.26
C ALA A 180 8.66 -18.65 -49.51
N PHE A 181 8.59 -18.70 -48.18
CA PHE A 181 9.57 -19.44 -47.38
C PHE A 181 9.49 -20.95 -47.64
N ALA A 182 8.29 -21.54 -47.67
CA ALA A 182 8.11 -22.97 -47.93
C ALA A 182 8.62 -23.37 -49.33
N GLU A 183 8.45 -22.50 -50.33
CA GLU A 183 9.04 -22.69 -51.65
C GLU A 183 10.58 -22.67 -51.62
N ALA A 184 11.16 -21.69 -50.92
CA ALA A 184 12.60 -21.56 -50.73
C ALA A 184 13.19 -22.75 -49.94
N GLU A 185 12.50 -23.20 -48.90
CA GLU A 185 12.85 -24.35 -48.09
C GLU A 185 12.85 -25.63 -48.92
N ASN A 186 11.78 -25.86 -49.70
CA ASN A 186 11.71 -26.99 -50.60
C ASN A 186 12.85 -26.99 -51.63
N ALA A 187 13.19 -25.83 -52.20
CA ALA A 187 14.33 -25.71 -53.11
C ALA A 187 15.67 -26.03 -52.41
N ALA A 188 15.88 -25.56 -51.17
CA ALA A 188 17.07 -25.88 -50.38
C ALA A 188 17.17 -27.37 -50.03
N VAL A 189 16.06 -28.01 -49.64
CA VAL A 189 16.07 -29.43 -49.24
C VAL A 189 16.20 -30.34 -50.45
N THR A 190 15.50 -30.07 -51.54
CA THR A 190 15.45 -30.96 -52.71
C THR A 190 16.59 -30.74 -53.69
N GLU A 191 16.99 -29.48 -53.91
CA GLU A 191 17.97 -29.14 -54.94
C GLU A 191 19.36 -28.93 -54.35
N LEU A 192 19.50 -28.10 -53.30
CA LEU A 192 20.81 -27.78 -52.73
C LEU A 192 21.45 -29.01 -52.05
N LYS A 193 20.69 -29.79 -51.27
CA LYS A 193 21.24 -31.03 -50.67
C LYS A 193 21.57 -32.09 -51.72
N SER A 194 20.75 -32.22 -52.77
CA SER A 194 21.01 -33.15 -53.88
C SER A 194 22.29 -32.75 -54.64
N ALA A 195 22.45 -31.45 -54.90
CA ALA A 195 23.66 -30.92 -55.52
C ALA A 195 24.90 -31.10 -54.62
N LEU A 196 24.76 -30.94 -53.30
CA LEU A 196 25.82 -31.24 -52.33
C LEU A 196 26.23 -32.71 -52.36
N ALA A 197 25.27 -33.64 -52.43
CA ALA A 197 25.54 -35.07 -52.58
C ALA A 197 26.32 -35.37 -53.86
N SER A 198 25.93 -34.75 -54.99
CA SER A 198 26.64 -34.89 -56.27
C SER A 198 28.06 -34.31 -56.25
N SER A 199 28.34 -33.35 -55.36
CA SER A 199 29.66 -32.74 -55.16
C SER A 199 30.54 -33.47 -54.13
N ALA A 200 30.09 -34.62 -53.63
CA ALA A 200 30.70 -35.34 -52.51
C ALA A 200 30.92 -34.45 -51.26
N SER A 201 29.97 -33.55 -50.99
CA SER A 201 30.03 -32.56 -49.89
C SER A 201 28.84 -32.70 -48.93
N THR A 202 28.33 -33.92 -48.76
CA THR A 202 27.16 -34.23 -47.91
C THR A 202 27.33 -33.81 -46.46
N GLU A 203 28.58 -33.74 -45.98
CA GLU A 203 28.94 -33.33 -44.62
C GLU A 203 28.44 -31.92 -44.27
N PHE A 204 28.25 -31.05 -45.26
CA PHE A 204 27.73 -29.69 -45.04
C PHE A 204 26.20 -29.60 -45.04
N ALA A 205 25.48 -30.66 -45.37
CA ALA A 205 24.01 -30.64 -45.44
C ALA A 205 23.37 -30.25 -44.09
N LYS A 206 23.99 -30.62 -42.96
CA LYS A 206 23.56 -30.23 -41.61
C LYS A 206 23.53 -28.70 -41.41
N TYR A 207 24.43 -27.97 -42.05
CA TYR A 207 24.48 -26.50 -41.92
C TYR A 207 23.45 -25.80 -42.80
N VAL A 208 23.02 -26.43 -43.90
CA VAL A 208 21.88 -25.96 -44.69
C VAL A 208 20.61 -26.02 -43.85
N ASP A 209 20.40 -27.13 -43.12
CA ASP A 209 19.25 -27.29 -42.23
C ASP A 209 19.25 -26.25 -41.11
N ARG A 210 20.37 -26.10 -40.39
CA ARG A 210 20.50 -25.07 -39.35
C ARG A 210 20.33 -23.65 -39.88
N GLY A 211 20.76 -23.38 -41.11
CA GLY A 211 20.52 -22.10 -41.78
C GLY A 211 19.04 -21.87 -42.05
N LEU A 212 18.30 -22.89 -42.49
CA LEU A 212 16.84 -22.81 -42.67
C LEU A 212 16.10 -22.63 -41.34
N ASP A 213 16.54 -23.34 -40.28
CA ASP A 213 16.00 -23.17 -38.92
C ASP A 213 16.15 -21.72 -38.45
N MET A 214 17.34 -21.11 -38.66
CA MET A 214 17.57 -19.71 -38.33
C MET A 214 16.64 -18.77 -39.12
N VAL A 215 16.38 -19.04 -40.40
CA VAL A 215 15.39 -18.26 -41.16
C VAL A 215 13.98 -18.41 -40.59
N ARG A 216 13.58 -19.62 -40.16
CA ARG A 216 12.29 -19.82 -39.48
C ARG A 216 12.20 -19.00 -38.20
N ASP A 217 13.28 -18.96 -37.42
CA ASP A 217 13.33 -18.18 -36.19
C ASP A 217 13.31 -16.67 -36.44
N ILE A 218 14.00 -16.18 -37.48
CA ILE A 218 13.91 -14.78 -37.93
C ILE A 218 12.48 -14.44 -38.36
N LEU A 219 11.82 -15.33 -39.11
CA LEU A 219 10.43 -15.14 -39.54
C LEU A 219 9.47 -15.12 -38.35
N ARG A 220 9.61 -16.04 -37.40
CA ARG A 220 8.84 -16.07 -36.15
C ARG A 220 9.05 -14.82 -35.32
N GLY A 221 10.29 -14.35 -35.19
CA GLY A 221 10.64 -13.14 -34.44
C GLY A 221 10.06 -11.86 -35.05
N LYS A 222 9.79 -11.84 -36.36
CA LYS A 222 9.16 -10.71 -37.06
C LYS A 222 7.64 -10.84 -37.22
N LEU A 223 7.06 -11.99 -36.86
CA LEU A 223 5.63 -12.22 -36.98
C LEU A 223 4.89 -11.50 -35.85
N LYS A 224 4.04 -10.53 -36.21
CA LYS A 224 3.18 -9.84 -35.25
C LYS A 224 2.00 -10.72 -34.87
N VAL A 225 2.06 -11.33 -33.69
CA VAL A 225 1.01 -12.21 -33.14
C VAL A 225 -0.02 -11.40 -32.36
N PRO A 226 -1.34 -11.63 -32.56
CA PRO A 226 -2.37 -11.09 -31.69
C PRO A 226 -2.31 -11.71 -30.29
N LYS A 227 -2.60 -10.93 -29.26
CA LYS A 227 -2.69 -11.40 -27.87
C LYS A 227 -4.00 -10.94 -27.26
N ILE A 228 -5.01 -11.81 -27.36
CA ILE A 228 -6.37 -11.52 -26.93
C ILE A 228 -6.55 -11.91 -25.46
N SER A 229 -7.14 -10.99 -24.70
CA SER A 229 -7.61 -11.21 -23.34
C SER A 229 -9.09 -10.87 -23.26
N SER A 230 -9.84 -11.62 -22.44
CA SER A 230 -11.28 -11.44 -22.29
C SER A 230 -11.65 -11.34 -20.82
N HIS A 231 -12.51 -10.37 -20.50
CA HIS A 231 -13.03 -10.16 -19.16
C HIS A 231 -14.56 -10.11 -19.21
N LEU A 232 -15.20 -10.91 -18.35
CA LEU A 232 -16.64 -10.97 -18.24
C LEU A 232 -17.08 -10.16 -17.02
N THR A 233 -17.87 -9.11 -17.25
CA THR A 233 -18.41 -8.25 -16.20
C THR A 233 -19.90 -8.52 -16.04
N ILE A 234 -20.26 -9.00 -14.85
CA ILE A 234 -21.64 -9.28 -14.44
C ILE A 234 -22.07 -8.23 -13.40
N PRO A 235 -23.28 -7.67 -13.50
CA PRO A 235 -23.82 -6.79 -12.46
C PRO A 235 -23.99 -7.53 -11.13
N ILE A 236 -23.80 -6.82 -10.02
CA ILE A 236 -24.01 -7.34 -8.67
C ILE A 236 -25.48 -7.10 -8.29
N ASP A 237 -26.04 -7.95 -7.42
CA ASP A 237 -27.38 -7.79 -6.82
C ASP A 237 -28.54 -7.84 -7.82
N LEU A 238 -28.71 -9.01 -8.43
CA LEU A 238 -29.67 -9.25 -9.50
C LEU A 238 -30.90 -10.01 -8.99
N THR A 239 -32.07 -9.63 -9.51
CA THR A 239 -33.36 -10.24 -9.18
C THR A 239 -33.93 -11.06 -10.34
N PHE A 240 -34.81 -12.01 -10.02
CA PHE A 240 -35.48 -12.85 -11.01
C PHE A 240 -36.42 -12.06 -11.95
N THR A 241 -36.92 -10.90 -11.52
CA THR A 241 -37.94 -10.13 -12.24
C THR A 241 -37.36 -9.22 -13.33
N GLU A 242 -36.10 -8.79 -13.19
CA GLU A 242 -35.48 -7.78 -14.04
C GLU A 242 -34.58 -8.39 -15.13
N ALA A 243 -34.47 -7.72 -16.27
CA ALA A 243 -33.48 -8.04 -17.29
C ALA A 243 -32.20 -7.26 -17.02
N PHE A 244 -31.04 -7.92 -17.06
CA PHE A 244 -29.76 -7.32 -16.73
C PHE A 244 -28.72 -7.51 -17.84
N SER A 245 -27.79 -6.55 -17.93
CA SER A 245 -26.76 -6.54 -18.98
C SER A 245 -25.49 -7.22 -18.49
N VAL A 246 -25.07 -8.29 -19.17
CA VAL A 246 -23.75 -8.90 -19.00
C VAL A 246 -22.84 -8.42 -20.11
N LYS A 247 -21.64 -7.95 -19.77
CA LYS A 247 -20.69 -7.36 -20.72
C LYS A 247 -19.45 -8.23 -20.84
N LEU A 248 -19.09 -8.62 -22.06
CA LEU A 248 -17.81 -9.23 -22.37
C LEU A 248 -16.89 -8.17 -22.98
N SER A 249 -15.78 -7.86 -22.31
CA SER A 249 -14.75 -6.95 -22.80
C SER A 249 -13.59 -7.77 -23.36
N ILE A 250 -13.28 -7.58 -24.65
CA ILE A 250 -12.22 -8.31 -25.36
C ILE A 250 -11.15 -7.32 -25.76
N LYS A 251 -9.93 -7.50 -25.24
CA LYS A 251 -8.80 -6.61 -25.48
C LYS A 251 -7.69 -7.33 -26.23
N ASN A 252 -7.26 -6.74 -27.35
CA ASN A 252 -6.07 -7.18 -28.07
C ASN A 252 -4.84 -6.39 -27.58
N SER A 253 -4.04 -7.01 -26.72
CA SER A 253 -2.76 -6.44 -26.25
C SER A 253 -1.57 -6.81 -27.14
N GLY A 254 -1.79 -7.57 -28.22
CA GLY A 254 -0.73 -8.00 -29.13
C GLY A 254 -0.41 -6.93 -30.17
N GLU A 255 0.66 -7.18 -30.92
CA GLU A 255 1.09 -6.31 -32.02
C GLU A 255 0.39 -6.67 -33.35
N GLY A 256 -0.25 -7.85 -33.41
CA GLY A 256 -1.00 -8.33 -34.56
C GLY A 256 -2.50 -8.14 -34.43
N ASP A 257 -3.19 -8.04 -35.57
CA ASP A 257 -4.65 -8.00 -35.64
C ASP A 257 -5.20 -9.43 -35.48
N ALA A 258 -6.26 -9.59 -34.69
CA ALA A 258 -7.02 -10.84 -34.65
C ALA A 258 -8.16 -10.78 -35.66
N THR A 259 -8.28 -11.79 -36.51
CA THR A 259 -9.32 -11.89 -37.53
C THR A 259 -10.35 -12.97 -37.18
N ASN A 260 -11.57 -12.86 -37.72
CA ASN A 260 -12.62 -13.87 -37.60
C ASN A 260 -12.91 -14.33 -36.16
N LEU A 261 -12.97 -13.39 -35.22
CA LEU A 261 -13.28 -13.71 -33.83
C LEU A 261 -14.74 -14.16 -33.70
N LYS A 262 -14.97 -15.45 -33.50
CA LYS A 262 -16.29 -16.05 -33.23
C LYS A 262 -16.46 -16.19 -31.73
N LEU A 263 -17.56 -15.66 -31.21
CA LEU A 263 -17.94 -15.69 -29.80
C LEU A 263 -19.19 -16.54 -29.64
N GLU A 264 -19.22 -17.39 -28.64
CA GLU A 264 -20.37 -18.22 -28.28
C GLU A 264 -20.63 -18.13 -26.78
N TRP A 265 -21.86 -17.73 -26.44
CA TRP A 265 -22.36 -17.62 -25.08
C TRP A 265 -22.99 -18.95 -24.63
N PHE A 266 -22.42 -19.51 -23.56
CA PHE A 266 -22.93 -20.66 -22.82
C PHE A 266 -23.52 -20.16 -21.51
N ILE A 267 -24.83 -20.25 -21.39
CA ILE A 267 -25.59 -19.78 -20.24
C ILE A 267 -26.35 -20.98 -19.69
N ASP A 268 -26.33 -21.15 -18.36
CA ASP A 268 -27.01 -22.25 -17.68
C ASP A 268 -28.54 -22.26 -17.92
N GLU A 269 -29.13 -23.45 -17.81
CA GLU A 269 -30.56 -23.67 -17.94
C GLU A 269 -31.33 -22.82 -16.89
N GLY A 270 -32.27 -21.99 -17.36
CA GLY A 270 -33.05 -21.07 -16.51
C GLY A 270 -32.80 -19.58 -16.79
N LEU A 271 -31.86 -19.23 -17.66
CA LEU A 271 -31.64 -17.86 -18.14
C LEU A 271 -31.89 -17.75 -19.64
N ASN A 272 -32.65 -16.72 -20.05
CA ASN A 272 -32.98 -16.43 -21.43
C ASN A 272 -32.31 -15.13 -21.90
N ILE A 273 -31.72 -15.15 -23.10
CA ILE A 273 -31.19 -13.94 -23.75
C ILE A 273 -32.38 -13.16 -24.32
N THR A 274 -32.60 -11.95 -23.81
CA THR A 274 -33.71 -11.06 -24.22
C THR A 274 -33.28 -10.13 -25.36
N SER A 275 -32.00 -9.77 -25.41
CA SER A 275 -31.40 -8.96 -26.47
C SER A 275 -29.93 -9.31 -26.63
N GLY A 276 -29.48 -9.48 -27.88
CA GLY A 276 -28.14 -9.94 -28.25
C GLY A 276 -28.16 -11.28 -28.99
N GLU A 277 -27.05 -11.60 -29.66
CA GLU A 277 -26.88 -12.86 -30.38
C GLU A 277 -26.10 -13.85 -29.50
N ARG A 278 -26.56 -15.10 -29.44
CA ARG A 278 -25.86 -16.19 -28.73
C ARG A 278 -24.51 -16.50 -29.37
N THR A 279 -24.41 -16.31 -30.67
CA THR A 279 -23.16 -16.45 -31.43
C THR A 279 -22.93 -15.17 -32.20
N LYS A 280 -21.76 -14.55 -32.04
CA LYS A 280 -21.41 -13.30 -32.71
C LYS A 280 -20.05 -13.44 -33.39
N THR A 281 -19.94 -13.00 -34.64
CA THR A 281 -18.66 -12.96 -35.36
C THR A 281 -18.20 -11.52 -35.52
N ILE A 282 -16.99 -11.23 -35.05
CA ILE A 282 -16.32 -9.94 -35.19
C ILE A 282 -15.24 -10.11 -36.27
N PRO A 283 -15.30 -9.36 -37.38
CA PRO A 283 -14.38 -9.54 -38.50
C PRO A 283 -12.91 -9.33 -38.12
N THR A 284 -12.64 -8.29 -37.34
CA THR A 284 -11.28 -7.88 -36.96
C THR A 284 -11.27 -7.20 -35.59
N VAL A 285 -10.27 -7.53 -34.77
CA VAL A 285 -9.91 -6.82 -33.54
C VAL A 285 -8.50 -6.24 -33.71
N PRO A 286 -8.37 -4.94 -34.00
CA PRO A 286 -7.08 -4.30 -34.21
C PRO A 286 -6.17 -4.40 -32.99
N ALA A 287 -4.86 -4.34 -33.23
CA ALA A 287 -3.87 -4.26 -32.15
C ALA A 287 -4.12 -3.05 -31.22
N GLY A 288 -4.15 -3.29 -29.91
CA GLY A 288 -4.36 -2.27 -28.88
C GLY A 288 -5.82 -1.91 -28.57
N GLU A 289 -6.79 -2.39 -29.37
CA GLU A 289 -8.19 -2.04 -29.17
C GLU A 289 -8.91 -2.96 -28.17
N THR A 290 -9.99 -2.42 -27.60
CA THR A 290 -10.91 -3.13 -26.70
C THR A 290 -12.31 -3.06 -27.28
N ILE A 291 -12.96 -4.21 -27.41
CA ILE A 291 -14.33 -4.35 -27.92
C ILE A 291 -15.22 -4.86 -26.79
N ASP A 292 -16.29 -4.13 -26.52
CA ASP A 292 -17.30 -4.52 -25.55
C ASP A 292 -18.51 -5.13 -26.26
N VAL A 293 -18.89 -6.34 -25.86
CA VAL A 293 -20.06 -7.06 -26.35
C VAL A 293 -21.06 -7.23 -25.21
N PRO A 294 -22.06 -6.34 -25.08
CA PRO A 294 -23.13 -6.48 -24.10
C PRO A 294 -24.22 -7.46 -24.59
N ILE A 295 -24.73 -8.28 -23.69
CA ILE A 295 -25.96 -9.07 -23.88
C ILE A 295 -26.94 -8.78 -22.74
N MET A 296 -28.24 -8.86 -23.00
CA MET A 296 -29.29 -8.72 -21.98
C MET A 296 -29.87 -10.09 -21.65
N ILE A 297 -29.79 -10.48 -20.39
CA ILE A 297 -30.28 -11.77 -19.90
C ILE A 297 -31.44 -11.52 -18.93
N ARG A 298 -32.41 -12.43 -18.92
CA ARG A 298 -33.52 -12.46 -17.96
C ARG A 298 -33.72 -13.88 -17.45
N SER A 299 -34.12 -14.03 -16.19
CA SER A 299 -34.55 -15.33 -15.67
C SER A 299 -35.79 -15.85 -16.39
N ALA A 300 -35.82 -17.16 -16.65
CA ALA A 300 -37.00 -17.87 -17.15
C ALA A 300 -38.02 -18.14 -16.03
N GLU A 301 -37.57 -18.21 -14.78
CA GLU A 301 -38.43 -18.39 -13.60
C GLU A 301 -38.66 -17.05 -12.88
N ALA A 302 -39.86 -16.86 -12.35
CA ALA A 302 -40.27 -15.61 -11.74
C ALA A 302 -39.79 -15.42 -10.29
N LEU A 303 -39.68 -16.51 -9.50
CA LEU A 303 -39.31 -16.51 -8.08
C LEU A 303 -38.67 -17.87 -7.72
N GLY A 304 -37.59 -17.88 -6.95
CA GLY A 304 -36.82 -19.10 -6.71
C GLY A 304 -35.93 -19.11 -5.47
N GLY A 305 -36.03 -18.12 -4.57
CA GLY A 305 -35.18 -17.99 -3.40
C GLY A 305 -33.82 -17.39 -3.75
N THR A 306 -32.76 -18.21 -3.61
CA THR A 306 -31.40 -17.88 -4.04
C THR A 306 -30.96 -18.97 -5.01
N ARG A 307 -30.64 -18.61 -6.25
CA ARG A 307 -30.07 -19.55 -7.23
C ARG A 307 -28.80 -19.01 -7.84
N GLU A 308 -27.84 -19.90 -8.03
CA GLU A 308 -26.59 -19.63 -8.71
C GLU A 308 -26.66 -20.15 -10.14
N PHE A 309 -26.27 -19.31 -11.09
CA PHE A 309 -26.18 -19.64 -12.51
C PHE A 309 -24.76 -19.38 -12.99
N SER A 310 -24.25 -20.21 -13.89
CA SER A 310 -22.97 -20.01 -14.54
C SER A 310 -23.14 -19.36 -15.91
N ILE A 311 -22.26 -18.41 -16.21
CA ILE A 311 -22.11 -17.83 -17.53
C ILE A 311 -20.68 -18.08 -18.01
N LEU A 312 -20.57 -18.65 -19.20
CA LEU A 312 -19.32 -18.95 -19.86
C LEU A 312 -19.33 -18.41 -21.29
N VAL A 313 -18.23 -17.82 -21.73
CA VAL A 313 -18.05 -17.43 -23.13
C VAL A 313 -16.86 -18.17 -23.70
N ARG A 314 -17.08 -18.86 -24.82
CA ARG A 314 -16.00 -19.42 -25.64
C ARG A 314 -15.80 -18.54 -26.85
N ALA A 315 -14.55 -18.31 -27.19
CA ALA A 315 -14.15 -17.48 -28.29
C ALA A 315 -13.09 -18.22 -29.13
N THR A 316 -13.16 -18.09 -30.44
CA THR A 316 -12.11 -18.56 -31.36
C THR A 316 -11.70 -17.42 -32.27
N TYR A 317 -10.40 -17.19 -32.46
CA TYR A 317 -9.88 -16.15 -33.35
C TYR A 317 -8.74 -16.67 -34.20
N GLU A 318 -8.51 -16.02 -35.33
CA GLU A 318 -7.44 -16.31 -36.26
C GLU A 318 -6.37 -15.20 -36.21
N ASP A 319 -5.12 -15.56 -36.49
CA ASP A 319 -4.08 -14.59 -36.82
C ASP A 319 -3.99 -14.35 -38.34
N LYS A 320 -3.07 -13.47 -38.78
CA LYS A 320 -2.83 -13.22 -40.21
C LYS A 320 -2.39 -14.46 -41.00
N LEU A 321 -1.98 -15.53 -40.31
CA LEU A 321 -1.60 -16.82 -40.89
C LEU A 321 -2.77 -17.83 -40.89
N LYS A 322 -3.98 -17.41 -40.48
CA LYS A 322 -5.16 -18.27 -40.31
C LYS A 322 -4.96 -19.38 -39.28
N THR A 323 -4.04 -19.19 -38.33
CA THR A 323 -3.91 -20.10 -37.20
C THR A 323 -5.07 -19.83 -36.24
N GLU A 324 -5.87 -20.85 -35.96
CA GLU A 324 -6.99 -20.73 -35.02
C GLU A 324 -6.51 -20.86 -33.57
N TYR A 325 -6.94 -19.93 -32.72
CA TYR A 325 -6.71 -19.91 -31.28
C TYR A 325 -8.05 -19.89 -30.55
N SER A 326 -8.14 -20.62 -29.44
CA SER A 326 -9.30 -20.62 -28.56
C SER A 326 -9.06 -19.83 -27.28
N LEU A 327 -10.08 -19.11 -26.83
CA LEU A 327 -10.11 -18.32 -25.61
C LEU A 327 -11.40 -18.62 -24.84
N GLN A 328 -11.32 -18.55 -23.52
CA GLN A 328 -12.48 -18.74 -22.65
C GLN A 328 -12.53 -17.62 -21.61
N ALA A 329 -13.71 -17.01 -21.44
CA ALA A 329 -14.02 -16.10 -20.33
C ALA A 329 -15.05 -16.76 -19.42
N GLY A 330 -14.70 -16.95 -18.15
CA GLY A 330 -15.54 -17.61 -17.15
C GLY A 330 -15.06 -19.03 -16.79
N PRO A 331 -15.79 -19.74 -15.90
CA PRO A 331 -17.16 -19.48 -15.49
C PRO A 331 -17.29 -18.31 -14.51
N ALA A 332 -18.22 -17.41 -14.77
CA ALA A 332 -18.62 -16.40 -13.80
C ALA A 332 -19.94 -16.83 -13.17
N VAL A 333 -19.97 -16.89 -11.83
CA VAL A 333 -21.14 -17.28 -11.06
C VAL A 333 -22.00 -16.05 -10.82
N LEU A 334 -23.23 -16.14 -11.28
CA LEU A 334 -24.29 -15.16 -11.06
C LEU A 334 -25.22 -15.68 -9.97
N THR A 335 -25.44 -14.91 -8.91
CA THR A 335 -26.43 -15.23 -7.88
C THR A 335 -27.67 -14.35 -8.07
N LEU A 336 -28.80 -14.97 -8.40
CA LEU A 336 -30.12 -14.31 -8.41
C LEU A 336 -30.82 -14.51 -7.06
N LYS A 337 -31.38 -13.41 -6.53
CA LYS A 337 -32.15 -13.40 -5.28
C LYS A 337 -33.56 -12.86 -5.53
N ASP A 338 -34.51 -13.23 -4.66
CA ASP A 338 -35.89 -12.73 -4.74
C ASP A 338 -36.03 -11.22 -4.41
N TYR A 339 -35.05 -10.63 -3.71
CA TYR A 339 -35.03 -9.21 -3.34
C TYR A 339 -33.64 -8.60 -3.53
N LYS A 340 -33.59 -7.28 -3.75
CA LYS A 340 -32.34 -6.51 -3.83
C LYS A 340 -31.77 -6.29 -2.44
N GLU A 341 -30.58 -6.83 -2.20
CA GLU A 341 -29.89 -6.66 -0.93
C GLU A 341 -29.45 -5.20 -0.73
N SER A 342 -29.14 -4.49 -1.82
CA SER A 342 -28.88 -3.05 -1.82
C SER A 342 -30.07 -2.24 -1.28
N GLU A 343 -31.29 -2.50 -1.74
CA GLU A 343 -32.49 -1.80 -1.25
C GLU A 343 -32.76 -2.09 0.23
N LYS A 344 -32.58 -3.34 0.64
CA LYS A 344 -32.70 -3.72 2.06
C LYS A 344 -31.66 -2.99 2.91
N LEU A 345 -30.39 -2.97 2.49
CA LEU A 345 -29.32 -2.29 3.22
C LEU A 345 -29.55 -0.77 3.28
N LEU A 346 -30.08 -0.15 2.23
CA LEU A 346 -30.44 1.27 2.23
C LEU A 346 -31.62 1.57 3.19
N HIS A 347 -32.61 0.69 3.23
CA HIS A 347 -33.70 0.78 4.20
C HIS A 347 -33.17 0.65 5.63
N ASP A 348 -32.34 -0.36 5.89
CA ASP A 348 -31.70 -0.58 7.20
C ASP A 348 -30.85 0.64 7.60
N CYS A 349 -30.11 1.24 6.66
CA CYS A 349 -29.34 2.48 6.92
C CYS A 349 -30.26 3.62 7.38
N SER A 350 -31.42 3.77 6.74
CA SER A 350 -32.39 4.82 7.06
C SER A 350 -33.05 4.59 8.43
N VAL A 351 -33.33 3.32 8.78
CA VAL A 351 -33.84 2.95 10.11
C VAL A 351 -32.80 3.26 11.18
N THR A 352 -31.54 2.87 10.98
CA THR A 352 -30.44 3.16 11.91
C THR A 352 -30.19 4.67 12.05
N GLU A 353 -30.31 5.45 10.99
CA GLU A 353 -30.24 6.92 11.04
C GLU A 353 -31.36 7.52 11.91
N GLY A 354 -32.57 6.97 11.82
CA GLY A 354 -33.67 7.34 12.72
C GLY A 354 -33.35 7.04 14.18
N ARG A 355 -32.83 5.85 14.48
CA ARG A 355 -32.42 5.43 15.84
C ARG A 355 -31.35 6.35 16.42
N TYR A 356 -30.40 6.79 15.59
CA TYR A 356 -29.38 7.78 15.97
C TYR A 356 -30.00 9.08 16.49
N GLY A 357 -31.06 9.59 15.83
CA GLY A 357 -31.72 10.83 16.23
C GLY A 357 -32.29 10.75 17.65
N PHE A 358 -32.89 9.60 17.99
CA PHE A 358 -33.42 9.34 19.34
C PHE A 358 -32.30 9.15 20.37
N LEU A 359 -31.22 8.45 20.00
CA LEU A 359 -30.07 8.25 20.89
C LEU A 359 -29.41 9.59 21.26
N LYS A 360 -29.26 10.51 20.29
CA LYS A 360 -28.69 11.83 20.52
C LYS A 360 -29.49 12.62 21.56
N ALA A 361 -30.81 12.65 21.42
CA ALA A 361 -31.69 13.29 22.40
C ALA A 361 -31.56 12.64 23.79
N SER A 362 -31.51 11.30 23.84
CA SER A 362 -31.36 10.55 25.09
C SER A 362 -30.02 10.82 25.79
N ILE A 363 -28.92 11.01 25.04
CA ILE A 363 -27.61 11.40 25.59
C ILE A 363 -27.66 12.81 26.19
N GLU A 364 -28.27 13.76 25.48
CA GLU A 364 -28.39 15.15 25.94
C GLU A 364 -29.24 15.28 27.21
N GLU A 365 -30.23 14.41 27.39
CA GLU A 365 -31.08 14.33 28.59
C GLU A 365 -30.46 13.50 29.72
N SER A 366 -29.35 12.78 29.48
CA SER A 366 -28.76 11.88 30.46
C SER A 366 -27.89 12.58 31.52
N GLU A 367 -27.68 11.91 32.65
CA GLU A 367 -26.78 12.35 33.73
C GLU A 367 -25.28 12.15 33.38
N PHE A 368 -24.97 11.57 32.22
CA PHE A 368 -23.60 11.35 31.75
C PHE A 368 -22.98 12.62 31.15
N GLU A 369 -21.68 12.59 30.85
CA GLU A 369 -21.05 13.65 30.06
C GLU A 369 -21.46 13.50 28.58
N ALA A 370 -22.26 14.45 28.09
CA ALA A 370 -22.80 14.39 26.74
C ALA A 370 -21.70 14.50 25.65
N GLU A 371 -20.69 15.36 25.84
CA GLU A 371 -19.72 15.68 24.78
C GLU A 371 -18.94 14.46 24.25
N PRO A 372 -18.35 13.57 25.09
CA PRO A 372 -17.67 12.38 24.61
C PRO A 372 -18.60 11.40 23.87
N LEU A 373 -19.81 11.18 24.39
CA LEU A 373 -20.79 10.27 23.80
C LEU A 373 -21.31 10.80 22.46
N LEU A 374 -21.62 12.10 22.38
CA LEU A 374 -22.02 12.76 21.14
C LEU A 374 -20.93 12.65 20.07
N ARG A 375 -19.65 12.77 20.42
CA ARG A 375 -18.53 12.61 19.47
C ARG A 375 -18.44 11.20 18.91
N ILE A 376 -18.65 10.18 19.72
CA ILE A 376 -18.70 8.77 19.27
C ILE A 376 -19.87 8.59 18.30
N VAL A 377 -21.03 9.11 18.69
CA VAL A 377 -22.29 9.01 17.94
C VAL A 377 -22.22 9.75 16.59
N ASP A 378 -21.60 10.93 16.53
CA ASP A 378 -21.30 11.63 15.27
C ASP A 378 -20.34 10.82 14.36
N GLY A 379 -19.37 10.11 14.96
CA GLY A 379 -18.47 9.20 14.24
C GLY A 379 -19.22 8.01 13.61
N LEU A 380 -20.25 7.49 14.28
CA LEU A 380 -21.11 6.43 13.75
C LEU A 380 -21.91 6.91 12.54
N VAL A 381 -22.38 8.16 12.53
CA VAL A 381 -23.07 8.75 11.36
C VAL A 381 -22.15 8.81 10.15
N ALA A 382 -20.89 9.18 10.33
CA ALA A 382 -19.92 9.17 9.24
C ALA A 382 -19.71 7.75 8.68
N SER A 383 -19.67 6.74 9.56
CA SER A 383 -19.60 5.33 9.16
C SER A 383 -20.85 4.87 8.40
N LEU A 384 -22.04 5.29 8.83
CA LEU A 384 -23.32 5.00 8.17
C LEU A 384 -23.40 5.64 6.78
N LYS A 385 -22.97 6.89 6.63
CA LYS A 385 -22.85 7.57 5.32
C LYS A 385 -21.93 6.80 4.39
N LYS A 386 -20.80 6.31 4.91
CA LYS A 386 -19.87 5.49 4.12
C LYS A 386 -20.47 4.14 3.74
N ALA A 387 -21.24 3.50 4.63
CA ALA A 387 -21.98 2.28 4.29
C ALA A 387 -22.95 2.50 3.13
N ARG A 388 -23.66 3.63 3.10
CA ARG A 388 -24.54 4.01 1.99
C ARG A 388 -23.78 4.15 0.66
N THR A 389 -22.64 4.84 0.68
CA THR A 389 -21.76 4.95 -0.50
C THR A 389 -21.22 3.58 -0.92
N ASP A 390 -20.90 2.69 0.02
CA ASP A 390 -20.47 1.32 -0.28
C ASP A 390 -21.59 0.52 -0.96
N VAL A 391 -22.86 0.71 -0.56
CA VAL A 391 -24.03 0.11 -1.26
C VAL A 391 -24.16 0.65 -2.68
N GLU A 392 -24.08 1.98 -2.87
CA GLU A 392 -24.17 2.62 -4.19
C GLU A 392 -23.07 2.15 -5.15
N ASN A 393 -21.88 1.84 -4.62
CA ASN A 393 -20.75 1.32 -5.38
C ASN A 393 -20.78 -0.22 -5.57
N GLY A 394 -21.79 -0.92 -5.05
CA GLY A 394 -21.93 -2.39 -5.18
C GLY A 394 -21.09 -3.21 -4.20
N ASN A 395 -20.46 -2.59 -3.20
CA ASN A 395 -19.66 -3.26 -2.16
C ASN A 395 -20.53 -3.73 -0.98
N LEU A 396 -21.49 -4.62 -1.26
CA LEU A 396 -22.56 -4.98 -0.31
C LEU A 396 -22.05 -5.61 0.99
N ASP A 397 -21.04 -6.48 0.94
CA ASP A 397 -20.47 -7.12 2.15
C ASP A 397 -19.84 -6.10 3.10
N SER A 398 -19.14 -5.11 2.53
CA SER A 398 -18.54 -4.02 3.32
C SER A 398 -19.61 -3.14 3.95
N ALA A 399 -20.66 -2.81 3.20
CA ALA A 399 -21.79 -2.05 3.70
C ALA A 399 -22.51 -2.78 4.85
N LYS A 400 -22.77 -4.08 4.69
CA LYS A 400 -23.40 -4.93 5.71
C LYS A 400 -22.59 -5.00 7.00
N ALA A 401 -21.28 -5.24 6.90
CA ALA A 401 -20.40 -5.28 8.07
C ALA A 401 -20.36 -3.93 8.81
N ARG A 402 -20.28 -2.81 8.06
CA ARG A 402 -20.34 -1.46 8.67
C ARG A 402 -21.66 -1.20 9.36
N LEU A 403 -22.78 -1.54 8.71
CA LEU A 403 -24.11 -1.33 9.28
C LEU A 403 -24.33 -2.15 10.56
N GLN A 404 -23.85 -3.40 10.58
CA GLN A 404 -23.88 -4.23 11.78
C GLN A 404 -23.11 -3.59 12.94
N ILE A 405 -21.88 -3.12 12.70
CA ILE A 405 -21.08 -2.44 13.74
C ILE A 405 -21.79 -1.19 14.24
N VAL A 406 -22.39 -0.38 13.36
CA VAL A 406 -23.12 0.82 13.77
C VAL A 406 -24.32 0.46 14.64
N ASN A 407 -25.10 -0.55 14.26
CA ASN A 407 -26.23 -1.01 15.07
C ASN A 407 -25.79 -1.53 16.43
N ASP A 408 -24.76 -2.38 16.49
CA ASP A 408 -24.23 -2.92 17.75
C ASP A 408 -23.74 -1.81 18.69
N MET A 409 -23.09 -0.77 18.15
CA MET A 409 -22.65 0.38 18.94
C MET A 409 -23.81 1.26 19.42
N VAL A 410 -24.82 1.48 18.57
CA VAL A 410 -26.03 2.21 18.97
C VAL A 410 -26.73 1.46 20.12
N ASP A 411 -26.87 0.14 20.01
CA ASP A 411 -27.49 -0.70 21.04
C ASP A 411 -26.70 -0.66 22.37
N GLN A 412 -25.37 -0.69 22.30
CA GLN A 412 -24.52 -0.59 23.49
C GLN A 412 -24.60 0.77 24.18
N ILE A 413 -24.62 1.87 23.41
CA ILE A 413 -24.75 3.21 23.99
C ILE A 413 -26.14 3.40 24.59
N ASP A 414 -27.18 2.92 23.92
CA ASP A 414 -28.56 2.94 24.44
C ASP A 414 -28.67 2.16 25.75
N ALA A 415 -28.08 0.96 25.81
CA ALA A 415 -28.03 0.15 27.02
C ALA A 415 -27.25 0.82 28.16
N LEU A 416 -26.17 1.56 27.87
CA LEU A 416 -25.42 2.32 28.87
C LEU A 416 -26.24 3.50 29.43
N ILE A 417 -26.99 4.19 28.58
CA ILE A 417 -27.87 5.29 29.00
C ILE A 417 -29.05 4.76 29.81
N GLY A 418 -29.57 3.56 29.48
CA GLY A 418 -30.64 2.90 30.22
C GLY A 418 -30.21 2.13 31.48
N ASP A 419 -28.92 2.10 31.83
CA ASP A 419 -28.43 1.40 33.02
C ASP A 419 -28.63 2.26 34.28
N ASP A 420 -29.79 2.10 34.91
CA ASP A 420 -30.18 2.79 36.15
C ASP A 420 -29.11 2.65 37.26
N ALA A 421 -28.48 1.48 37.38
CA ALA A 421 -27.48 1.23 38.42
C ALA A 421 -26.16 1.98 38.14
N LEU A 422 -25.81 2.16 36.87
CA LEU A 422 -24.68 2.99 36.48
C LEU A 422 -25.00 4.48 36.68
N ILE A 423 -26.20 4.92 36.33
CA ILE A 423 -26.66 6.30 36.56
C ILE A 423 -26.61 6.63 38.06
N GLU A 424 -27.11 5.75 38.93
CA GLU A 424 -27.05 5.94 40.39
C GLU A 424 -25.61 6.10 40.88
N LYS A 425 -24.69 5.23 40.44
CA LYS A 425 -23.27 5.35 40.80
C LYS A 425 -22.62 6.64 40.33
N VAL A 426 -22.91 7.08 39.10
CA VAL A 426 -22.33 8.31 38.54
C VAL A 426 -22.89 9.54 39.26
N THR A 427 -24.18 9.56 39.55
CA THR A 427 -24.82 10.67 40.29
C THR A 427 -24.30 10.74 41.73
N GLU A 428 -24.14 9.61 42.42
CA GLU A 428 -23.50 9.53 43.73
C GLU A 428 -22.06 10.04 43.71
N ALA A 429 -21.26 9.62 42.72
CA ALA A 429 -19.88 10.07 42.57
C ALA A 429 -19.79 11.59 42.32
N LYS A 430 -20.64 12.14 41.42
CA LYS A 430 -20.73 13.59 41.18
C LYS A 430 -21.16 14.36 42.43
N LEU A 431 -22.10 13.82 43.21
CA LEU A 431 -22.56 14.43 44.44
C LEU A 431 -21.44 14.42 45.50
N ALA A 432 -20.71 13.31 45.64
CA ALA A 432 -19.55 13.20 46.51
C ALA A 432 -18.44 14.19 46.11
N GLU A 433 -18.16 14.34 44.81
CA GLU A 433 -17.18 15.30 44.30
C GLU A 433 -17.62 16.76 44.56
N LYS A 434 -18.89 17.11 44.32
CA LYS A 434 -19.46 18.42 44.67
C LYS A 434 -19.35 18.71 46.16
N LYS A 435 -19.64 17.73 47.02
CA LYS A 435 -19.49 17.83 48.48
C LYS A 435 -18.02 18.04 48.88
N ALA A 436 -17.10 17.27 48.31
CA ALA A 436 -15.67 17.40 48.55
C ALA A 436 -15.13 18.77 48.10
N TYR A 437 -15.56 19.25 46.92
CA TYR A 437 -15.22 20.58 46.42
C TYR A 437 -15.76 21.67 47.35
N ALA A 438 -17.03 21.58 47.77
CA ALA A 438 -17.62 22.54 48.70
C ALA A 438 -16.86 22.59 50.04
N LEU A 439 -16.50 21.43 50.60
CA LEU A 439 -15.67 21.33 51.80
C LEU A 439 -14.30 21.99 51.61
N SER A 440 -13.66 21.77 50.45
CA SER A 440 -12.35 22.38 50.13
C SER A 440 -12.38 23.91 50.08
N LYS A 441 -13.53 24.52 49.79
CA LYS A 441 -13.72 25.98 49.74
C LYS A 441 -14.20 26.57 51.07
N ILE A 442 -15.07 25.86 51.79
CA ILE A 442 -15.68 26.32 53.03
C ILE A 442 -14.66 26.31 54.18
N ILE A 443 -13.87 25.24 54.32
CA ILE A 443 -12.93 25.11 55.45
C ILE A 443 -11.94 26.29 55.52
N PRO A 444 -11.24 26.68 54.44
CA PRO A 444 -10.32 27.82 54.49
C PRO A 444 -10.98 29.15 54.85
N ALA A 445 -12.20 29.40 54.36
CA ALA A 445 -12.93 30.64 54.64
C ALA A 445 -13.34 30.75 56.12
N PHE A 446 -13.77 29.65 56.73
CA PHE A 446 -14.07 29.60 58.16
C PHE A 446 -12.81 29.72 59.03
N ASP A 447 -11.70 29.10 58.63
CA ASP A 447 -10.42 29.22 59.35
C ASP A 447 -9.89 30.67 59.33
N GLU A 448 -10.05 31.39 58.22
CA GLU A 448 -9.70 32.80 58.11
C GLU A 448 -10.56 33.69 59.03
N ALA A 449 -11.87 33.42 59.10
CA ALA A 449 -12.79 34.13 59.98
C ALA A 449 -12.46 33.89 61.47
N ILE A 450 -12.17 32.64 61.85
CA ILE A 450 -11.73 32.28 63.22
C ILE A 450 -10.40 32.97 63.55
N SER A 451 -9.44 32.98 62.63
CA SER A 451 -8.16 33.66 62.81
C SER A 451 -8.35 35.16 63.03
N SER A 452 -9.23 35.80 62.27
CA SER A 452 -9.56 37.21 62.42
C SER A 452 -10.21 37.53 63.77
N ALA A 453 -11.19 36.73 64.21
CA ALA A 453 -11.81 36.87 65.53
C ALA A 453 -10.78 36.70 66.67
N THR A 454 -9.89 35.71 66.55
CA THR A 454 -8.83 35.45 67.54
C THR A 454 -7.82 36.59 67.63
N LYS A 455 -7.47 37.21 66.49
CA LYS A 455 -6.61 38.41 66.46
C LYS A 455 -7.26 39.58 67.20
N GLN A 456 -8.57 39.79 67.03
CA GLN A 456 -9.29 40.85 67.75
C GLN A 456 -9.39 40.57 69.25
N GLU A 457 -9.64 39.32 69.66
CA GLU A 457 -9.60 38.94 71.08
C GLU A 457 -8.21 39.22 71.69
N THR A 458 -7.14 38.91 70.96
CA THR A 458 -5.76 39.15 71.42
C THR A 458 -5.49 40.64 71.59
N LYS A 459 -5.94 41.49 70.65
CA LYS A 459 -5.82 42.95 70.74
C LYS A 459 -6.56 43.51 71.97
N LEU A 460 -7.79 43.06 72.20
CA LEU A 460 -8.57 43.48 73.37
C LEU A 460 -7.90 43.09 74.70
N ARG A 461 -7.26 41.91 74.76
CA ARG A 461 -6.46 41.51 75.93
C ARG A 461 -5.23 42.38 76.14
N THR A 462 -4.60 42.88 75.08
CA THR A 462 -3.46 43.80 75.19
C THR A 462 -3.86 45.22 75.61
N GLU A 463 -5.10 45.64 75.35
CA GLU A 463 -5.63 46.95 75.76
C GLU A 463 -6.15 46.97 77.20
N LEU A 464 -6.41 45.80 77.79
CA LEU A 464 -6.90 45.62 79.15
C LEU A 464 -6.06 46.36 80.23
N PRO A 465 -4.72 46.29 80.25
CA PRO A 465 -3.91 46.99 81.25
C PRO A 465 -4.02 48.53 81.14
N LEU A 466 -4.16 49.01 79.91
CA LEU A 466 -4.27 50.44 79.58
C LEU A 466 -5.59 51.00 80.13
N ALA A 467 -6.69 50.32 79.88
CA ALA A 467 -8.01 50.73 80.38
C ALA A 467 -8.16 50.58 81.90
N LEU A 468 -7.49 49.62 82.54
CA LEU A 468 -7.42 49.54 84.01
C LEU A 468 -6.64 50.73 84.59
N SER A 469 -5.56 51.16 83.94
CA SER A 469 -4.81 52.36 84.34
C SER A 469 -5.65 53.64 84.23
N GLU A 470 -6.48 53.77 83.20
CA GLU A 470 -7.41 54.90 83.05
C GLU A 470 -8.47 54.92 84.15
N TRP A 471 -8.98 53.74 84.53
CA TRP A 471 -9.90 53.60 85.66
C TRP A 471 -9.24 54.04 86.97
N ASP A 472 -8.02 53.58 87.24
CA ASP A 472 -7.27 53.94 88.45
C ASP A 472 -7.06 55.45 88.54
N ALA A 473 -6.69 56.11 87.43
CA ALA A 473 -6.52 57.56 87.37
C ALA A 473 -7.83 58.35 87.62
N SER A 474 -8.95 57.84 87.09
CA SER A 474 -10.29 58.44 87.32
C SER A 474 -10.75 58.26 88.77
N ALA A 475 -10.55 57.07 89.34
CA ALA A 475 -10.83 56.75 90.73
C ALA A 475 -10.03 57.65 91.69
N GLU A 476 -8.75 57.90 91.39
CA GLU A 476 -7.91 58.79 92.20
C GLU A 476 -8.38 60.24 92.16
N LYS A 477 -8.78 60.75 90.99
CA LYS A 477 -9.38 62.09 90.85
C LYS A 477 -10.65 62.24 91.70
N LYS A 478 -11.55 61.24 91.68
CA LYS A 478 -12.78 61.24 92.50
C LYS A 478 -12.46 61.25 94.00
N LYS A 479 -11.50 60.44 94.45
CA LYS A 479 -11.04 60.44 95.85
C LYS A 479 -10.50 61.81 96.29
N ARG A 480 -9.72 62.49 95.43
CA ARG A 480 -9.18 63.83 95.73
C ARG A 480 -10.29 64.87 95.86
N ILE A 481 -11.28 64.86 94.95
CA ILE A 481 -12.42 65.78 95.00
C ILE A 481 -13.26 65.54 96.26
N TYR A 482 -13.55 64.28 96.59
CA TYR A 482 -14.26 63.91 97.81
C TYR A 482 -13.51 64.40 99.07
N ALA A 483 -12.19 64.19 99.14
CA ALA A 483 -11.38 64.64 100.27
C ALA A 483 -11.38 66.17 100.41
N ALA A 484 -11.27 66.91 99.31
CA ALA A 484 -11.34 68.38 99.32
C ALA A 484 -12.72 68.89 99.77
N ALA A 485 -13.81 68.30 99.27
CA ALA A 485 -15.18 68.66 99.66
C ALA A 485 -15.43 68.38 101.15
N LYS A 486 -14.89 67.27 101.68
CA LYS A 486 -14.96 66.95 103.11
C LYS A 486 -14.21 67.97 103.97
N ILE A 487 -13.01 68.38 103.55
CA ILE A 487 -12.25 69.43 104.25
C ILE A 487 -13.03 70.75 104.27
N ILE A 488 -13.66 71.14 103.16
CA ILE A 488 -14.48 72.36 103.08
C ILE A 488 -15.70 72.27 104.01
N LYS A 489 -16.36 71.10 104.06
CA LYS A 489 -17.47 70.83 104.99
C LYS A 489 -17.02 70.96 106.46
N ASP A 490 -15.88 70.37 106.81
CA ASP A 490 -15.38 70.36 108.18
C ASP A 490 -14.93 71.77 108.62
N LEU A 491 -14.26 72.52 107.73
CA LEU A 491 -13.85 73.90 108.00
C LEU A 491 -15.05 74.85 108.11
N SER A 492 -16.05 74.74 107.22
CA SER A 492 -17.28 75.55 107.30
C SER A 492 -18.05 75.29 108.58
N GLY A 493 -18.15 74.03 109.01
CA GLY A 493 -18.71 73.66 110.32
C GLY A 493 -17.95 74.28 111.49
N GLN A 494 -16.61 74.27 111.47
CA GLN A 494 -15.79 74.90 112.51
C GLN A 494 -15.93 76.42 112.55
N VAL A 495 -16.02 77.08 111.39
CA VAL A 495 -16.23 78.54 111.31
C VAL A 495 -17.62 78.89 111.84
N LYS A 496 -18.66 78.12 111.49
CA LYS A 496 -20.02 78.30 112.00
C LYS A 496 -20.09 78.29 113.52
N VAL A 497 -19.39 77.37 114.19
CA VAL A 497 -19.34 77.29 115.66
C VAL A 497 -18.69 78.53 116.29
N ARG A 498 -17.84 79.26 115.57
CA ARG A 498 -17.11 80.43 116.09
C ARG A 498 -17.84 81.77 115.89
N LEU A 499 -18.99 81.81 115.20
CA LEU A 499 -19.79 83.02 114.95
C LEU A 499 -20.70 83.39 116.15
N ALA A 500 -20.14 83.52 117.36
CA ALA A 500 -20.92 83.73 118.58
C ALA A 500 -21.25 85.20 118.90
N THR A 501 -20.74 86.17 118.14
CA THR A 501 -20.96 87.61 118.38
C THR A 501 -22.05 88.19 117.44
N PRO A 502 -22.93 89.09 117.92
CA PRO A 502 -24.11 89.57 117.17
C PRO A 502 -23.79 90.19 115.80
N GLU A 503 -22.61 90.81 115.67
CA GLU A 503 -22.16 91.46 114.44
C GLU A 503 -21.77 90.47 113.33
N LEU A 504 -21.46 89.22 113.68
CA LEU A 504 -21.01 88.17 112.75
C LEU A 504 -22.11 87.16 112.38
N GLN A 505 -23.28 87.21 113.04
CA GLN A 505 -24.42 86.34 112.74
C GLN A 505 -24.99 86.54 111.33
N VAL A 506 -24.76 87.70 110.70
CA VAL A 506 -25.16 87.97 109.32
C VAL A 506 -24.47 87.02 108.31
N LEU A 507 -23.31 86.44 108.66
CA LEU A 507 -22.56 85.50 107.81
C LEU A 507 -22.91 84.03 108.03
N GLU A 508 -23.74 83.71 109.03
CA GLU A 508 -24.07 82.33 109.39
C GLU A 508 -24.88 81.62 108.29
N ALA A 509 -25.77 82.36 107.62
CA ALA A 509 -26.54 81.84 106.48
C ALA A 509 -25.61 81.40 105.34
N SER A 510 -24.68 82.27 104.92
CA SER A 510 -23.74 81.97 103.83
C SER A 510 -22.78 80.81 104.15
N ILE A 511 -22.35 80.68 105.40
CA ILE A 511 -21.47 79.57 105.81
C ILE A 511 -22.27 78.26 105.90
N SER A 512 -23.54 78.33 106.30
CA SER A 512 -24.45 77.16 106.26
C SER A 512 -24.71 76.71 104.83
N ASP A 513 -24.86 77.64 103.89
CA ASP A 513 -25.02 77.31 102.46
C ASP A 513 -23.76 76.64 101.89
N ILE A 514 -22.57 77.14 102.23
CA ILE A 514 -21.29 76.49 101.83
C ILE A 514 -21.17 75.10 102.44
N GLN A 515 -21.54 74.93 103.72
CA GLN A 515 -21.54 73.63 104.38
C GLN A 515 -22.53 72.66 103.73
N LEU A 516 -23.72 73.13 103.36
CA LEU A 516 -24.76 72.35 102.70
C LEU A 516 -24.33 71.94 101.28
N GLU A 517 -23.72 72.84 100.51
CA GLU A 517 -23.19 72.52 99.17
C GLU A 517 -22.00 71.56 99.24
N ALA A 518 -21.08 71.75 100.20
CA ALA A 518 -20.01 70.78 100.44
C ALA A 518 -20.56 69.41 100.86
N GLU A 519 -21.64 69.38 101.64
CA GLU A 519 -22.33 68.15 102.05
C GLU A 519 -23.06 67.47 100.89
N LYS A 520 -23.66 68.22 99.96
CA LYS A 520 -24.21 67.67 98.70
C LYS A 520 -23.12 67.02 97.86
N ILE A 521 -21.95 67.66 97.73
CA ILE A 521 -20.82 67.12 96.95
C ILE A 521 -20.27 65.85 97.62
N VAL A 522 -20.10 65.84 98.94
CA VAL A 522 -19.64 64.64 99.68
C VAL A 522 -20.61 63.47 99.52
N ASN A 523 -21.92 63.74 99.48
CA ASN A 523 -22.94 62.71 99.31
C ASN A 523 -23.29 62.42 97.84
N ASP A 524 -22.58 62.99 96.87
CA ASP A 524 -22.82 62.75 95.45
C ASP A 524 -22.43 61.33 95.05
N SER A 525 -23.40 60.58 94.54
CA SER A 525 -23.24 59.23 94.00
C SER A 525 -22.13 59.11 92.95
N HIS A 526 -21.81 60.17 92.21
CA HIS A 526 -20.77 60.17 91.18
C HIS A 526 -19.35 60.19 91.74
N LEU A 527 -19.16 60.59 93.00
CA LEU A 527 -17.87 60.63 93.69
C LEU A 527 -17.59 59.36 94.51
N VAL A 528 -18.57 58.46 94.63
CA VAL A 528 -18.38 57.12 95.20
C VAL A 528 -17.49 56.30 94.26
N VAL A 529 -16.27 56.01 94.72
CA VAL A 529 -15.36 55.11 94.02
C VAL A 529 -15.71 53.68 94.41
N GLY A 530 -16.29 52.92 93.48
CA GLY A 530 -16.54 51.49 93.63
C GLY A 530 -15.25 50.66 93.74
N THR A 531 -15.38 49.37 93.96
CA THR A 531 -14.25 48.43 93.95
C THR A 531 -13.61 48.37 92.55
N ARG A 532 -12.27 48.31 92.50
CA ARG A 532 -11.52 48.18 91.24
C ARG A 532 -11.99 46.92 90.50
N PRO A 533 -12.52 47.02 89.28
CA PRO A 533 -12.97 45.84 88.55
C PRO A 533 -11.76 45.04 88.04
N GLU A 534 -11.91 43.72 87.93
CA GLU A 534 -10.88 42.86 87.32
C GLU A 534 -10.72 43.16 85.82
N SER A 535 -11.78 43.64 85.17
CA SER A 535 -11.80 44.06 83.77
C SER A 535 -12.77 45.24 83.57
N PRO A 536 -12.43 46.27 82.78
CA PRO A 536 -13.38 47.33 82.44
C PRO A 536 -14.54 46.77 81.62
N GLU A 537 -15.78 47.10 82.01
CA GLU A 537 -17.03 46.58 81.44
C GLU A 537 -17.07 46.59 79.89
N LYS A 538 -16.54 47.64 79.26
CA LYS A 538 -16.49 47.77 77.79
C LYS A 538 -15.58 46.73 77.14
N ILE A 539 -14.44 46.41 77.75
CA ILE A 539 -13.50 45.39 77.25
C ILE A 539 -14.06 44.00 77.52
N GLU A 540 -14.70 43.79 78.67
CA GLU A 540 -15.38 42.53 78.98
C GLU A 540 -16.46 42.19 77.96
N MET A 541 -17.33 43.16 77.65
CA MET A 541 -18.39 43.00 76.67
C MET A 541 -17.82 42.70 75.28
N ALA A 542 -16.75 43.39 74.87
CA ALA A 542 -16.08 43.13 73.59
C ALA A 542 -15.43 41.74 73.52
N LEU A 543 -14.82 41.27 74.62
CA LEU A 543 -14.26 39.91 74.71
C LEU A 543 -15.36 38.83 74.67
N VAL A 544 -16.47 39.06 75.36
CA VAL A 544 -17.64 38.17 75.34
C VAL A 544 -18.22 38.08 73.92
N VAL A 545 -18.38 39.20 73.23
CA VAL A 545 -18.86 39.24 71.85
C VAL A 545 -17.89 38.54 70.90
N ALA A 546 -16.58 38.80 70.99
CA ALA A 546 -15.58 38.14 70.15
C ALA A 546 -15.57 36.61 70.32
N ARG A 547 -15.68 36.13 71.57
CA ARG A 547 -15.78 34.70 71.88
C ARG A 547 -17.11 34.10 71.42
N SER A 548 -18.21 34.84 71.54
CA SER A 548 -19.52 34.43 71.03
C SER A 548 -19.48 34.23 69.52
N ILE A 549 -18.95 35.21 68.78
CA ILE A 549 -18.78 35.14 67.33
C ILE A 549 -17.89 33.94 66.95
N GLN A 550 -16.76 33.74 67.64
CA GLN A 550 -15.88 32.61 67.38
C GLN A 550 -16.57 31.25 67.61
N ASN A 551 -17.36 31.13 68.68
CA ASN A 551 -18.11 29.92 68.99
C ASN A 551 -19.22 29.67 67.97
N GLU A 552 -19.93 30.71 67.54
CA GLU A 552 -20.97 30.62 66.52
C GLU A 552 -20.39 30.21 65.16
N ILE A 553 -19.25 30.80 64.75
CA ILE A 553 -18.53 30.40 63.53
C ILE A 553 -18.09 28.93 63.60
N ARG A 554 -17.60 28.45 64.76
CA ARG A 554 -17.23 27.04 64.95
C ARG A 554 -18.44 26.10 64.91
N GLN A 555 -19.56 26.49 65.50
CA GLN A 555 -20.81 25.72 65.44
C GLN A 555 -21.34 25.64 64.01
N LEU A 556 -21.30 26.75 63.27
CA LEU A 556 -21.69 26.80 61.86
C LEU A 556 -20.78 25.91 60.99
N LEU A 557 -19.46 25.93 61.24
CA LEU A 557 -18.52 25.04 60.54
C LEU A 557 -18.81 23.56 60.85
N ALA A 558 -19.01 23.20 62.11
CA ALA A 558 -19.31 21.83 62.52
C ALA A 558 -20.63 21.33 61.88
N LYS A 559 -21.66 22.18 61.89
CA LYS A 559 -22.94 21.91 61.23
C LYS A 559 -22.77 21.73 59.72
N LYS A 560 -22.09 22.65 59.04
CA LYS A 560 -21.86 22.55 57.59
C LYS A 560 -20.99 21.35 57.21
N LYS A 561 -20.02 20.98 58.03
CA LYS A 561 -19.22 19.77 57.85
C LYS A 561 -20.11 18.53 57.93
N SER A 562 -21.00 18.44 58.92
CA SER A 562 -21.93 17.30 59.07
C SER A 562 -22.99 17.22 57.97
N GLU A 563 -23.35 18.34 57.33
CA GLU A 563 -24.27 18.34 56.18
C GLU A 563 -23.59 17.89 54.88
N LEU A 564 -22.27 18.04 54.79
CA LEU A 564 -21.48 17.79 53.57
C LEU A 564 -20.66 16.49 53.60
N THR A 565 -20.48 15.87 54.77
CA THR A 565 -20.03 14.48 54.92
C THR A 565 -21.24 13.57 54.95
#